data_AF-R7H6D0-F1
#
_entry.id   AF-R7H6D0-F1
#
_cell.length_a   1.000
_cell.length_b   1.000
_cell.length_c   1.000
_cell.angle_alpha   90.00
_cell.angle_beta   90.00
_cell.angle_gamma   90.00
#
_symmetry.space_group_name_H-M   'P 1'
#
loop_
_entity.id
_entity.type
_entity.pdbx_description
1 polymer ?
#
loop_
_entity_poly.entity_id
_entity_poly.type
_entity_poly.pdbx_seq_one_letter_code
_entity_poly.pdbx_strand_id
1 'polypeptide(L)' 'MSKGDDIDAIIANGISWGRGGASGRKDDDGKVKTKAKKKKYITGAHGSGSARQKAKYREQRANRNKK' A
#
# COMPACT_ATOMS: atom_id res chain seq x y z
N MET A 1 -41.67 -5.23 11.66
CA MET A 1 -41.46 -3.83 12.09
C MET A 1 -41.92 -2.96 10.94
N SER A 2 -42.84 -2.04 11.20
CA SER A 2 -43.41 -1.15 10.20
C SER A 2 -42.32 -0.19 9.74
N LYS A 3 -42.32 0.21 8.47
CA LYS A 3 -41.37 1.23 7.96
C LYS A 3 -41.46 2.56 8.71
N GLY A 4 -42.55 2.83 9.43
CA GLY A 4 -42.69 3.99 10.31
C GLY A 4 -41.83 3.90 11.57
N ASP A 5 -41.73 2.70 12.17
CA ASP A 5 -40.98 2.48 13.41
C ASP A 5 -39.49 2.77 13.23
N ASP A 6 -38.96 2.47 12.03
CA ASP A 6 -37.56 2.73 11.68
C ASP A 6 -37.25 4.24 11.59
N ILE A 7 -38.20 5.04 11.09
CA ILE A 7 -38.04 6.50 10.98
C ILE A 7 -38.07 7.12 12.38
N ASP A 8 -39.01 6.71 13.23
CA ASP A 8 -39.12 7.22 14.61
C ASP A 8 -37.89 6.85 15.45
N ALA A 9 -37.36 5.63 15.29
CA ALA A 9 -36.13 5.20 15.95
C ALA A 9 -34.89 6.01 15.51
N ILE A 10 -34.83 6.38 14.24
CA ILE A 10 -33.76 7.22 13.67
C ILE A 10 -33.83 8.65 14.21
N ILE A 11 -35.04 9.22 14.33
CA ILE A 11 -35.25 10.57 14.86
C ILE A 11 -34.90 10.60 16.36
N ALA A 12 -35.29 9.57 17.12
CA ALA A 12 -35.06 9.50 18.56
C ALA A 12 -33.59 9.25 18.95
N ASN A 13 -32.89 8.35 18.25
CA ASN A 13 -31.54 7.93 18.61
C ASN A 13 -30.43 8.58 17.76
N GLY A 14 -30.80 9.25 16.66
CA GLY A 14 -29.86 9.84 15.70
C GLY A 14 -29.19 8.80 14.78
N ILE A 15 -28.77 9.25 13.58
CA ILE A 15 -28.04 8.41 12.63
C ILE A 15 -26.55 8.37 12.99
N SER A 16 -26.04 7.19 13.32
CA SER A 16 -24.60 6.98 13.43
C SER A 16 -24.02 6.77 12.03
N TRP A 17 -23.33 7.78 11.52
CA TRP A 17 -22.46 7.60 10.36
C TRP A 17 -21.27 6.76 10.82
N GLY A 18 -21.33 5.45 10.58
CA GLY A 18 -20.20 4.56 10.82
C GLY A 18 -18.94 5.19 10.23
N ARG A 19 -17.80 5.09 10.95
CA ARG A 19 -16.53 5.72 10.56
C ARG A 19 -16.26 5.46 9.07
N GLY A 20 -16.47 6.49 8.25
CA GLY A 20 -16.29 6.40 6.81
C GLY A 20 -14.94 5.78 6.50
N GLY A 21 -14.95 4.61 5.84
CA GLY A 21 -13.76 3.97 5.30
C GLY A 21 -13.08 2.87 6.14
N ALA A 22 -13.80 2.12 7.00
CA ALA A 22 -13.19 1.01 7.73
C ALA A 22 -13.56 -0.42 7.25
N SER A 23 -14.50 -0.60 6.33
CA SER A 23 -14.92 -1.94 5.83
C SER A 23 -14.22 -2.37 4.53
N GLY A 24 -13.04 -1.81 4.24
CA GLY A 24 -12.37 -2.02 2.96
C GLY A 24 -10.89 -1.76 3.01
N ARG A 25 -10.22 -2.10 4.12
CA ARG A 25 -8.77 -2.36 4.06
C ARG A 25 -8.59 -3.60 3.19
N LYS A 26 -8.70 -3.43 1.87
CA LYS A 26 -7.97 -4.26 0.93
C LYS A 26 -6.54 -4.20 1.43
N ASP A 27 -6.02 -5.34 1.87
CA ASP A 27 -4.60 -5.52 2.07
C ASP A 27 -3.94 -5.00 0.80
N ASP A 28 -3.37 -3.80 0.92
CA ASP A 28 -2.81 -3.04 -0.18
C ASP A 28 -1.47 -3.70 -0.45
N ASP A 29 -1.53 -4.80 -1.20
CA ASP A 29 -0.48 -5.69 -1.62
C ASP A 29 0.59 -4.93 -2.43
N GLY A 30 1.43 -4.19 -1.71
CA GLY A 30 2.68 -3.66 -2.22
C GLY A 30 2.69 -2.18 -2.59
N LYS A 31 1.62 -1.41 -2.37
CA LYS A 31 1.69 0.04 -2.61
C LYS A 31 2.41 0.73 -1.44
N VAL A 32 3.56 1.29 -1.77
CA VAL A 32 4.54 1.74 -0.78
C VAL A 32 4.17 3.09 -0.18
N LYS A 33 3.51 3.09 0.98
CA LYS A 33 3.00 4.34 1.61
C LYS A 33 4.02 5.07 2.52
N THR A 34 5.13 4.44 2.91
CA THR A 34 6.11 5.06 3.84
C THR A 34 7.51 5.23 3.22
N LYS A 35 8.22 6.28 3.64
CA LYS A 35 9.62 6.54 3.24
C LYS A 35 10.52 5.33 3.52
N ALA A 36 10.32 4.67 4.67
CA ALA A 36 11.06 3.47 5.06
C ALA A 36 10.80 2.28 4.13
N LYS A 37 9.53 1.99 3.81
CA LYS A 37 9.18 0.89 2.88
C LYS A 37 9.66 1.21 1.44
N LYS A 38 9.65 2.49 1.03
CA LYS A 38 10.15 2.93 -0.29
C LYS A 38 11.65 2.79 -0.39
N LYS A 39 12.37 3.17 0.67
CA LYS A 39 13.81 2.90 0.79
C LYS A 39 14.10 1.41 0.69
N LYS A 40 13.37 0.55 1.41
CA LYS A 40 13.55 -0.92 1.35
C LYS A 40 13.40 -1.49 -0.07
N TYR A 41 12.42 -1.04 -0.85
CA TYR A 41 12.25 -1.45 -2.26
C TYR A 41 13.38 -0.95 -3.18
N ILE A 42 13.83 0.29 -2.99
CA ILE A 42 14.90 0.93 -3.78
C ILE A 42 16.28 0.34 -3.46
N THR A 43 16.58 0.13 -2.18
CA THR A 43 17.86 -0.45 -1.76
C THR A 43 17.89 -1.95 -1.99
N GLY A 44 16.73 -2.60 -1.93
CA GLY A 44 16.55 -4.04 -2.12
C GLY A 44 17.17 -4.85 -0.98
N ALA A 45 16.50 -5.93 -0.56
CA ALA A 45 17.17 -6.96 0.21
C ALA A 45 18.19 -7.71 -0.68
N HIS A 46 19.18 -8.37 -0.08
CA HIS A 46 20.14 -9.20 -0.82
C HIS A 46 19.39 -10.26 -1.63
N GLY A 47 19.71 -10.41 -2.92
CA GLY A 47 19.01 -11.35 -3.82
C GLY A 47 17.66 -10.86 -4.38
N SER A 48 17.16 -9.68 -4.00
CA SER A 48 15.94 -9.09 -4.60
C SER A 48 16.14 -8.69 -6.08
N GLY A 49 15.05 -8.54 -6.84
CA GLY A 49 15.10 -8.14 -8.26
C GLY A 49 15.89 -6.83 -8.49
N SER A 50 15.71 -5.85 -7.61
CA SER A 50 16.47 -4.59 -7.60
C SER A 50 17.98 -4.79 -7.40
N ALA A 51 18.38 -5.76 -6.56
CA ALA A 51 19.78 -6.08 -6.31
C ALA A 51 20.44 -6.72 -7.54
N ARG A 52 19.75 -7.66 -8.20
CA ARG A 52 20.21 -8.30 -9.46
C ARG A 52 20.40 -7.26 -10.56
N GLN A 53 19.47 -6.32 -10.69
CA GLN A 53 19.56 -5.25 -11.67
C GLN A 53 20.74 -4.30 -11.41
N LYS A 54 21.02 -3.97 -10.15
CA LYS A 54 22.23 -3.19 -9.79
C LYS A 54 23.53 -3.93 -10.08
N ALA A 55 23.59 -5.24 -9.86
CA ALA A 55 24.78 -6.04 -10.19
C ALA A 55 25.07 -5.99 -11.70
N LYS A 56 24.04 -6.17 -12.55
CA LYS A 56 24.16 -6.05 -14.01
C LYS A 56 24.75 -4.72 -14.46
N TYR A 57 24.27 -3.59 -13.92
CA TYR A 57 24.80 -2.28 -14.27
C TYR A 57 26.25 -2.06 -13.79
N ARG A 58 26.67 -2.67 -12.67
CA ARG A 58 28.07 -2.60 -12.21
C ARG A 58 29.01 -3.32 -13.18
N GLU A 59 28.63 -4.50 -13.63
CA GLU A 59 29.39 -5.29 -14.61
C GLU A 59 29.50 -4.55 -15.95
N GLN A 60 28.39 -4.02 -16.46
CA GLN A 60 28.40 -3.20 -17.68
C GLN A 60 29.34 -1.99 -17.55
N ARG A 61 29.31 -1.28 -16.41
CA ARG A 61 30.21 -0.15 -16.18
C ARG A 61 31.68 -0.55 -16.17
N ALA A 62 32.01 -1.69 -15.58
CA ALA A 62 33.38 -2.21 -15.56
C ALA A 62 33.86 -2.59 -16.96
N ASN A 63 32.96 -3.13 -17.80
CA ASN A 63 33.27 -3.51 -19.17
C ASN A 63 33.35 -2.33 -20.15
N ARG A 64 32.89 -1.12 -19.79
CA ARG A 64 33.06 0.09 -20.62
C ARG A 64 34.52 0.46 -20.83
N ASN A 65 35.37 0.16 -19.86
CA ASN A 65 36.79 0.51 -19.90
C ASN A 65 37.66 -0.62 -20.50
N LYS A 66 37.01 -1.71 -20.96
CA LYS A 66 37.68 -2.87 -21.56
C LYS A 66 37.51 -2.95 -23.08
N LYS A 67 36.83 -1.96 -23.68
CA LYS A 67 36.66 -1.80 -25.13
C LYS A 67 37.55 -0.65 -25.58
#